data_AF-A0A413YPV2-F1
#
_entry.id   AF-A0A413YPV2-F1
#
_cell.length_a   1.000
_cell.length_b   1.000
_cell.length_c   1.000
_cell.angle_alpha   90.00
_cell.angle_beta   90.00
_cell.angle_gamma   90.00
#
_symmetry.space_group_name_H-M   'P 1'
#
loop_
_entity.id
_entity.type
_entity.pdbx_description
1 polymer ?
#
loop_
_entity_poly.entity_id
_entity_poly.type
_entity_poly.pdbx_seq_one_letter_code
_entity_poly.pdbx_strand_id
1 'polypeptide(L)'
;MQDRCSPVGARIKENRSAMSTGNVECILNKYAEMIRPEHPDFPQKLYPHMLRRTRACGPYQSGVELELVSRILGHTSTQTTRIYADPSIEMLRTAMENSSVDISEVAEWMDNEEELARICGVR
;
A
#
# COMPACT_ATOMS: atom_id res chain seq x y z
N MET A 1 20.29 -33.69 11.15
CA MET A 1 20.20 -32.41 11.87
C MET A 1 20.45 -31.32 10.85
N GLN A 2 19.44 -30.48 10.62
CA GLN A 2 19.27 -29.60 9.47
C GLN A 2 20.47 -28.71 9.11
N ASP A 3 20.65 -28.65 7.80
CA ASP A 3 21.36 -27.70 6.96
C ASP A 3 21.43 -26.26 7.51
N ARG A 4 22.64 -25.86 7.92
CA ARG A 4 23.02 -24.45 7.98
C ARG A 4 23.41 -24.02 6.57
N CYS A 5 22.47 -23.45 5.83
CA CYS A 5 22.73 -22.76 4.58
C CYS A 5 23.69 -21.58 4.87
N SER A 6 24.99 -21.76 4.59
CA SER A 6 25.96 -20.68 4.56
C SER A 6 25.55 -19.62 3.53
N PRO A 7 25.83 -18.33 3.75
CA PRO A 7 25.48 -17.27 2.82
C PRO A 7 26.35 -17.43 1.57
N VAL A 8 25.85 -18.16 0.58
CA VAL A 8 26.52 -18.37 -0.69
C VAL A 8 26.68 -17.02 -1.36
N GLY A 9 27.93 -16.57 -1.46
CA GLY A 9 28.30 -15.39 -2.22
C GLY A 9 27.75 -15.51 -3.64
N ALA A 10 26.91 -14.55 -4.03
CA ALA A 10 26.45 -14.43 -5.40
C ALA A 10 27.67 -14.14 -6.30
N ARG A 11 28.19 -15.19 -6.94
CA ARG A 11 29.22 -15.07 -7.98
C ARG A 11 28.54 -14.46 -9.20
N ILE A 12 28.67 -13.14 -9.37
CA ILE A 12 28.29 -12.47 -10.60
C ILE A 12 29.25 -12.99 -11.68
N LYS A 13 28.78 -13.95 -12.49
CA LYS A 13 29.52 -14.34 -13.70
C LYS A 13 29.61 -13.13 -14.61
N GLU A 14 30.80 -12.84 -15.16
CA GLU A 14 31.01 -11.83 -16.21
C GLU A 14 30.32 -12.25 -17.52
N ASN A 15 28.99 -12.31 -17.50
CA ASN A 15 28.18 -12.58 -18.66
C ASN A 15 27.23 -11.39 -18.85
N ARG A 16 27.23 -10.78 -20.04
CA ARG A 16 26.34 -9.67 -20.41
C ARG A 16 24.88 -10.11 -20.64
N SER A 17 24.49 -11.25 -20.08
CA SER A 17 23.12 -11.74 -20.13
C SER A 17 22.25 -11.01 -19.11
N ALA A 18 20.94 -11.00 -19.34
CA ALA A 18 19.98 -10.39 -18.42
C ALA A 18 20.12 -10.98 -17.01
N MET A 19 20.07 -10.11 -16.00
CA MET A 19 20.11 -10.52 -14.59
C MET A 19 18.84 -11.30 -14.23
N SER A 20 18.98 -12.42 -13.52
CA SER A 20 17.83 -13.15 -13.00
C SER A 20 17.15 -12.38 -11.87
N THR A 21 15.84 -12.59 -11.68
CA THR A 21 15.09 -12.02 -10.57
C THR A 21 15.66 -12.43 -9.21
N GLY A 22 16.10 -13.69 -9.07
CA GLY A 22 16.75 -14.18 -7.85
C GLY A 22 18.08 -13.48 -7.54
N ASN A 23 18.85 -13.09 -8.56
CA ASN A 23 20.06 -12.29 -8.34
C ASN A 23 19.72 -10.88 -7.83
N VAL A 24 18.67 -10.25 -8.39
CA VAL A 24 18.18 -8.96 -7.88
C VAL A 24 17.73 -9.08 -6.43
N GLU A 25 16.97 -10.13 -6.10
CA GLU A 25 16.54 -10.42 -4.73
C GLU A 25 17.73 -10.60 -3.77
N CYS A 26 18.76 -11.34 -4.19
CA CYS A 26 19.98 -11.50 -3.40
C CYS A 26 20.67 -10.16 -3.12
N ILE A 27 20.80 -9.31 -4.14
CA ILE A 27 21.40 -7.97 -4.01
C ILE A 27 20.57 -7.12 -3.05
N LEU A 28 19.24 -7.11 -3.18
CA LEU A 28 18.35 -6.33 -2.32
C LEU A 28 18.47 -6.76 -0.85
N ASN A 29 18.43 -8.07 -0.57
CA ASN A 29 18.53 -8.56 0.79
C ASN A 29 19.91 -8.31 1.39
N LYS A 30 21.00 -8.38 0.59
CA LYS A 30 22.34 -8.02 1.06
C LYS A 30 22.39 -6.61 1.65
N TYR A 31 21.81 -5.62 0.98
CA TYR A 31 21.78 -4.25 1.49
C TYR A 31 20.74 -4.06 2.60
N ALA A 32 19.62 -4.79 2.58
CA ALA A 32 18.66 -4.79 3.68
C ALA A 32 19.28 -5.24 5.00
N GLU A 33 20.12 -6.29 4.99
CA GLU A 33 20.83 -6.74 6.20
C GLU A 33 21.81 -5.69 6.74
N MET A 34 22.41 -4.85 5.88
CA MET A 34 23.35 -3.81 6.31
C MET A 34 22.66 -2.69 7.08
N ILE A 35 21.43 -2.34 6.72
CA ILE A 35 20.70 -1.21 7.33
C ILE A 35 19.81 -1.63 8.52
N ARG A 36 19.54 -2.93 8.68
CA ARG A 36 18.69 -3.46 9.77
C ARG A 36 19.12 -3.08 11.19
N PRO A 37 20.41 -3.02 11.54
CA PRO A 37 20.82 -2.60 12.88
C PRO A 37 20.34 -1.19 13.24
N GLU A 38 20.23 -0.31 12.24
CA GLU A 38 19.77 1.08 12.39
C GLU A 38 18.24 1.22 12.23
N HIS A 39 17.60 0.27 11.54
CA HIS A 39 16.17 0.26 11.24
C HIS A 39 15.52 -1.10 11.58
N PRO A 40 15.13 -1.32 12.85
CA PRO A 40 14.56 -2.60 13.29
C PRO A 40 13.19 -2.93 12.67
N ASP A 41 12.42 -1.91 12.27
CA ASP A 41 11.11 -2.07 11.63
C ASP A 41 11.20 -2.43 10.14
N PHE A 42 12.40 -2.52 9.58
CA PHE A 42 12.61 -2.79 8.16
C PHE A 42 12.24 -4.25 7.82
N PRO A 43 11.64 -4.53 6.64
CA PRO A 43 11.20 -5.88 6.28
C PRO A 43 12.32 -6.95 6.34
N GLN A 44 11.95 -8.13 6.86
CA GLN A 44 12.83 -9.30 6.99
C GLN A 44 13.24 -9.94 5.65
N LYS A 45 12.45 -9.73 4.59
CA LYS A 45 12.84 -10.10 3.23
C LYS A 45 12.32 -9.06 2.26
N LEU A 46 13.16 -8.71 1.30
CA LEU A 46 12.78 -7.88 0.16
C LEU A 46 12.66 -8.72 -1.09
N TYR A 47 11.63 -8.43 -1.88
CA TYR A 47 11.43 -9.01 -3.22
C TYR A 47 11.32 -7.87 -4.24
N PRO A 48 11.78 -8.07 -5.49
CA PRO A 48 11.67 -7.03 -6.54
C PRO A 48 10.24 -6.47 -6.72
N HIS A 49 9.21 -7.30 -6.54
CA HIS A 49 7.82 -6.86 -6.62
C HIS A 49 7.39 -5.91 -5.50
N MET A 50 8.06 -5.93 -4.33
CA MET A 50 7.80 -4.96 -3.26
C MET A 50 8.21 -3.56 -3.68
N LEU A 51 9.35 -3.41 -4.37
CA LEU A 51 9.79 -2.12 -4.89
C LEU A 51 8.83 -1.57 -5.93
N ARG A 52 8.31 -2.44 -6.81
CA ARG A 52 7.28 -2.05 -7.80
C ARG A 52 6.02 -1.56 -7.09
N ARG A 53 5.58 -2.24 -6.03
CA ARG A 53 4.45 -1.81 -5.20
C ARG A 53 4.71 -0.45 -4.56
N THR A 54 5.84 -0.26 -3.90
CA THR A 54 6.20 1.03 -3.27
C THR A 54 6.20 2.17 -4.29
N ARG A 55 6.74 1.93 -5.50
CA ARG A 55 6.74 2.93 -6.59
C ARG A 55 5.33 3.31 -7.07
N ALA A 56 4.37 2.39 -6.98
CA ALA A 56 2.97 2.61 -7.32
C ALA A 56 2.20 3.35 -6.21
N CYS A 57 2.35 2.91 -4.96
CA CYS A 57 1.61 3.44 -3.82
C CYS A 57 2.01 4.90 -3.50
N GLY A 58 3.29 5.25 -3.57
CA GLY A 58 3.75 6.59 -3.20
C GLY A 58 3.05 7.74 -3.95
N PRO A 59 3.07 7.75 -5.30
CA PRO A 59 2.35 8.76 -6.08
C PRO A 59 0.84 8.76 -5.81
N TYR A 60 0.23 7.58 -5.71
CA TYR A 60 -1.21 7.48 -5.41
C TYR A 60 -1.54 8.14 -4.07
N GLN A 61 -0.79 7.81 -3.02
CA GLN A 61 -0.92 8.37 -1.68
C GLN A 61 -0.64 9.88 -1.61
N SER A 62 0.02 10.43 -2.62
CA SER A 62 0.28 11.87 -2.80
C SER A 62 -0.83 12.58 -3.60
N GLY A 63 -1.94 11.90 -3.90
CA GLY A 63 -3.08 12.45 -4.62
C GLY A 63 -3.03 12.30 -6.14
N VAL A 64 -2.11 11.49 -6.69
CA VAL A 64 -2.10 11.21 -8.13
C VAL A 64 -3.17 10.18 -8.48
N GLU A 65 -3.98 10.50 -9.50
CA GLU A 65 -5.02 9.61 -10.01
C GLU A 65 -4.49 8.22 -10.38
N LEU A 66 -5.25 7.18 -10.01
CA LEU A 66 -4.87 5.78 -10.20
C LEU A 66 -4.62 5.44 -11.68
N GLU A 67 -5.36 6.07 -12.59
CA GLU A 67 -5.18 5.91 -14.04
C GLU A 67 -3.79 6.39 -14.49
N LEU A 68 -3.32 7.52 -13.98
CA LEU A 68 -2.00 8.04 -14.31
C LEU A 68 -0.89 7.15 -13.73
N VAL A 69 -1.08 6.68 -12.49
CA VAL A 69 -0.17 5.69 -11.87
C VAL A 69 -0.10 4.41 -12.72
N SER A 70 -1.24 3.92 -13.22
CA SER A 70 -1.32 2.75 -14.10
C SER A 70 -0.52 2.93 -15.39
N ARG A 71 -0.63 4.10 -16.02
CA ARG A 71 0.11 4.46 -17.23
C ARG A 71 1.62 4.53 -16.99
N ILE A 72 2.05 5.12 -15.88
CA ILE A 72 3.48 5.18 -15.49
C ILE A 72 4.07 3.78 -15.28
N LEU A 73 3.29 2.85 -14.73
CA LEU A 73 3.72 1.47 -14.50
C LEU A 73 3.68 0.60 -15.76
N GLY A 74 3.12 1.12 -16.86
CA GLY A 74 2.96 0.39 -18.12
C GLY A 74 1.97 -0.77 -18.02
N HIS A 75 0.97 -0.67 -17.17
CA HIS A 75 -0.08 -1.69 -17.09
C HIS A 75 -1.03 -1.57 -18.29
N THR A 76 -1.36 -2.71 -18.90
CA THR A 76 -2.37 -2.80 -19.95
C THR A 76 -3.80 -2.67 -19.40
N SER A 77 -3.99 -2.89 -18.10
CA SER A 77 -5.28 -2.77 -17.41
C SER A 77 -5.12 -2.05 -16.07
N THR A 78 -6.06 -1.16 -15.76
CA THR A 78 -6.12 -0.47 -14.46
C THR A 78 -6.48 -1.41 -13.31
N GLN A 79 -7.05 -2.58 -13.60
CA GLN A 79 -7.44 -3.58 -12.60
C GLN A 79 -6.24 -4.06 -11.77
N THR A 80 -5.07 -4.25 -12.38
CA THR A 80 -3.84 -4.65 -11.68
C THR A 80 -3.22 -3.52 -10.87
N THR A 81 -3.72 -2.29 -11.00
CA THR A 81 -3.26 -1.13 -10.24
C THR A 81 -4.14 -0.89 -9.01
N ARG A 82 -5.39 -1.39 -9.00
CA ARG A 82 -6.29 -1.30 -7.83
C ARG A 82 -5.73 -1.95 -6.57
N ILE A 83 -4.87 -2.96 -6.70
CA ILE A 83 -4.19 -3.57 -5.54
C ILE A 83 -3.27 -2.59 -4.79
N TYR A 84 -3.01 -1.41 -5.38
CA TYR A 84 -2.22 -0.32 -4.80
C TYR A 84 -3.08 0.84 -4.31
N ALA A 85 -4.41 0.77 -4.44
CA ALA A 85 -5.35 1.80 -4.03
C ALA A 85 -5.60 1.79 -2.51
N ASP A 86 -4.51 1.74 -1.74
CA ASP A 86 -4.55 1.87 -0.27
C ASP A 86 -4.37 3.36 0.06
N PRO A 87 -5.45 4.10 0.33
CA PRO A 87 -5.40 5.55 0.48
C PRO A 87 -4.65 5.92 1.76
N SER A 88 -3.93 7.04 1.70
CA SER A 88 -3.36 7.61 2.93
C SER A 88 -4.47 8.18 3.81
N ILE A 89 -4.19 8.32 5.11
CA ILE A 89 -5.12 8.96 6.06
C ILE A 89 -5.48 10.39 5.59
N GLU A 90 -4.52 11.10 4.98
CA GLU A 90 -4.75 12.43 4.43
C GLU A 90 -5.75 12.42 3.27
N MET A 91 -5.62 11.46 2.36
CA MET A 91 -6.58 11.28 1.26
C MET A 91 -7.97 10.96 1.79
N LEU A 92 -8.06 10.09 2.81
CA LEU A 92 -9.34 9.78 3.46
C LEU A 92 -9.96 11.03 4.10
N ARG A 93 -9.16 11.82 4.83
CA ARG A 93 -9.62 13.08 5.43
C ARG A 93 -10.13 14.05 4.37
N THR A 94 -9.33 14.27 3.33
CA THR A 94 -9.67 15.18 2.22
C THR A 94 -10.94 14.72 1.52
N ALA A 95 -11.11 13.41 1.30
CA ALA A 95 -12.32 12.85 0.70
C ALA A 95 -13.56 13.08 1.59
N MET A 96 -13.44 12.90 2.90
CA MET A 96 -14.53 13.14 3.86
C MET A 96 -14.91 14.63 3.94
N GLU A 97 -13.93 15.52 3.93
CA GLU A 97 -14.14 16.98 3.95
C GLU A 97 -14.78 17.47 2.65
N ASN A 98 -14.31 16.98 1.49
CA ASN A 98 -14.87 17.32 0.19
C ASN A 98 -16.24 16.67 -0.05
N SER A 99 -16.54 15.57 0.63
CA SER A 99 -17.86 14.94 0.62
C SER A 99 -18.81 15.57 1.62
N SER A 100 -18.58 16.82 2.05
CA SER A 100 -19.55 17.58 2.85
C SER A 100 -20.86 17.64 2.07
N VAL A 101 -21.72 16.65 2.32
CA VAL A 101 -23.14 16.72 2.04
C VAL A 101 -23.58 17.99 2.74
N ASP A 102 -24.16 18.92 1.98
CA ASP A 102 -24.82 20.07 2.56
C ASP A 102 -25.89 19.54 3.51
N ILE A 103 -25.59 19.47 4.81
CA ILE A 103 -26.56 19.13 5.86
C ILE A 103 -27.43 20.38 6.09
N SER A 104 -27.95 20.94 4.99
CA SER A 104 -29.05 21.90 5.01
C SER A 104 -30.39 21.17 5.15
N GLU A 105 -30.42 19.85 4.99
CA GLU A 105 -31.55 19.06 5.47
C GLU A 105 -31.48 19.02 7.00
N VAL A 106 -32.36 19.81 7.62
CA VAL A 106 -32.69 19.71 9.03
C VAL A 106 -32.84 18.22 9.34
N ALA A 107 -32.06 17.70 10.29
CA ALA A 107 -32.24 16.33 10.74
C ALA A 107 -33.71 16.18 11.19
N GLU A 108 -34.54 15.50 10.39
CA GLU A 108 -35.93 15.16 10.76
C GLU A 108 -35.97 14.24 11.99
N TRP A 109 -34.83 13.67 12.33
CA TRP A 109 -34.61 12.97 13.57
C TRP A 109 -34.46 14.02 14.68
N MET A 110 -35.50 14.12 15.49
CA MET A 110 -35.53 14.61 16.87
C MET A 110 -36.20 15.97 17.10
N ASP A 111 -37.54 15.93 17.11
CA ASP A 111 -38.31 16.70 18.11
C ASP A 111 -39.37 15.85 18.85
N ASN A 112 -39.46 14.54 18.57
CA ASN A 112 -40.44 13.63 19.20
C ASN A 112 -39.76 12.45 19.92
N GLU A 113 -39.17 12.73 21.08
CA GLU A 113 -38.55 11.74 21.96
C GLU A 113 -39.46 10.53 22.26
N GLU A 114 -40.78 10.76 22.33
CA GLU A 114 -41.80 9.72 22.52
C GLU A 114 -41.95 8.76 21.32
N GLU A 115 -41.79 9.24 20.09
CA GLU A 115 -41.82 8.42 18.87
C GLU A 115 -40.57 7.56 18.78
N LEU A 116 -39.42 8.13 19.12
CA LEU A 116 -38.15 7.40 19.19
C LEU A 116 -38.20 6.31 20.26
N ALA A 117 -38.72 6.61 21.46
CA ALA A 117 -38.94 5.63 22.51
C ALA A 117 -39.86 4.48 22.06
N ARG A 118 -40.96 4.81 21.35
CA ARG A 118 -41.87 3.84 20.75
C ARG A 118 -41.19 2.95 19.71
N ILE A 119 -40.41 3.53 18.79
CA ILE A 119 -39.73 2.79 17.71
C ILE A 119 -38.62 1.91 18.27
N CYS A 120 -37.83 2.42 19.22
CA CYS A 120 -36.72 1.70 19.83
C CYS A 120 -37.17 0.69 20.92
N GLY A 121 -38.46 0.66 21.27
CA GLY A 121 -39.02 -0.26 22.25
C GLY A 121 -38.50 -0.03 23.67
N VAL A 122 -37.92 1.15 23.92
CA VAL A 122 -37.47 1.59 25.25
C VAL A 122 -38.65 2.32 25.87
N ARG A 123 -39.14 1.83 27.00
CA ARG A 123 -40.29 2.40 27.72
C ARG A 123 -39.83 3.15 28.95
#